data_AF-A0A2D6PNW8-F1
#
_entry.id   AF-A0A2D6PNW8-F1
#
_cell.length_a   1.000
_cell.length_b   1.000
_cell.length_c   1.000
_cell.angle_alpha   90.00
_cell.angle_beta   90.00
_cell.angle_gamma   90.00
#
_symmetry.space_group_name_H-M   'P 1'
#
loop_
_entity.id
_entity.type
_entity.pdbx_description
1 polymer ?
#
loop_
_entity_poly.entity_id
_entity_poly.type
_entity_poly.pdbx_seq_one_letter_code
_entity_poly.pdbx_strand_id
1 'polypeptide(L)' 'MDAQIAGSRRSAWGNTNLRTRTLLLAGILAMASPGAAQIVGSLLPPDALSGLAKTKAQSFADYQGRCVLVEFFAYW' A
#
# COMPACT_ATOMS: atom_id res chain seq x y z
N MET A 1 -49.91 36.62 31.71
CA MET A 1 -49.11 35.80 32.65
C MET A 1 -48.42 34.74 31.82
N ASP A 2 -47.31 35.19 31.24
CA ASP A 2 -46.36 34.44 30.44
C ASP A 2 -45.59 33.44 31.30
N ALA A 3 -45.45 32.20 30.82
CA ALA A 3 -44.35 31.33 31.21
C ALA A 3 -44.14 30.26 30.14
N GLN A 4 -43.31 30.60 29.15
CA GLN A 4 -42.67 29.62 28.29
C GLN A 4 -41.77 28.70 29.13
N ILE A 5 -42.10 27.41 29.18
CA ILE A 5 -41.16 26.38 29.65
C ILE A 5 -40.29 25.99 28.46
N ALA A 6 -39.17 26.70 28.36
CA ALA A 6 -38.09 26.43 27.45
C ALA A 6 -37.22 25.27 27.96
N GLY A 7 -36.74 24.46 27.03
CA GLY A 7 -35.43 23.81 27.16
C GLY A 7 -35.44 22.34 27.56
N SER A 8 -35.30 21.46 26.56
CA SER A 8 -34.17 20.51 26.49
C SER A 8 -34.35 19.59 25.28
N ARG A 9 -34.19 20.15 24.07
CA ARG A 9 -33.92 19.32 22.89
C ARG A 9 -32.43 19.02 22.89
N ARG A 10 -32.02 17.96 23.59
CA ARG A 10 -30.66 17.43 23.49
C ARG A 10 -30.42 17.02 22.04
N SER A 11 -29.66 17.84 21.33
CA SER A 11 -29.16 17.57 19.97
C SER A 11 -28.35 16.28 19.98
N ALA A 12 -28.95 15.20 19.47
CA ALA A 12 -28.28 13.95 19.18
C ALA A 12 -27.65 13.96 17.76
N TRP A 13 -27.24 15.14 17.28
CA TRP A 13 -26.69 15.33 15.94
C TRP A 13 -25.21 15.71 16.06
N GLY A 14 -24.32 14.73 15.96
CA GLY A 14 -22.90 15.07 15.89
C GLY A 14 -21.86 13.96 15.91
N ASN A 15 -22.17 12.67 15.71
CA ASN A 15 -21.12 11.64 15.83
C ASN A 15 -21.19 10.42 14.90
N THR A 16 -22.08 10.39 13.92
CA THR A 16 -22.13 9.31 12.91
C THR A 16 -21.04 9.48 11.84
N ASN A 17 -20.70 10.71 11.47
CA ASN A 17 -19.71 11.00 10.43
C ASN A 17 -18.28 10.63 10.84
N LEU A 18 -17.94 10.69 12.13
CA LEU A 18 -16.60 10.40 12.61
C LEU A 18 -16.30 8.89 12.55
N ARG A 19 -17.24 8.04 13.00
CA ARG A 19 -17.08 6.58 13.00
C ARG A 19 -16.98 6.00 11.59
N THR A 20 -17.81 6.48 10.66
CA THR A 20 -17.78 6.01 9.27
C THR A 20 -16.48 6.40 8.56
N ARG A 21 -15.95 7.60 8.83
CA ARG A 21 -14.66 8.05 8.28
C ARG A 21 -13.48 7.25 8.83
N THR A 22 -13.48 6.95 10.13
CA THR A 22 -12.42 6.15 10.76
C THR A 22 -12.35 4.74 10.18
N LEU A 23 -13.50 4.11 9.91
CA LEU A 23 -13.55 2.77 9.32
C LEU A 23 -13.03 2.74 7.88
N LEU A 24 -13.36 3.76 7.09
CA LEU A 24 -12.85 3.88 5.71
C LEU A 24 -11.33 4.11 5.67
N LEU A 25 -10.79 4.97 6.55
CA LEU A 25 -9.33 5.16 6.63
C LEU A 25 -8.60 3.89 7.07
N ALA A 26 -9.14 3.15 8.03
CA ALA A 26 -8.55 1.90 8.49
C ALA A 26 -8.50 0.83 7.38
N GLY A 27 -9.52 0.77 6.52
CA GLY A 27 -9.54 -0.14 5.37
C GLY A 27 -8.47 0.20 4.32
N ILE A 28 -8.24 1.49 4.05
CA ILE A 28 -7.21 1.93 3.10
C ILE A 28 -5.80 1.66 3.66
N LEU A 29 -5.59 1.93 4.95
CA LEU A 29 -4.28 1.70 5.59
C LEU A 29 -3.89 0.22 5.62
N ALA A 30 -4.87 -0.69 5.76
CA ALA A 30 -4.63 -2.12 5.75
C ALA A 30 -4.12 -2.66 4.39
N MET A 31 -4.36 -1.94 3.29
CA MET A 31 -3.88 -2.31 1.96
C MET A 31 -2.49 -1.75 1.63
N ALA A 32 -1.95 -0.88 2.48
CA ALA A 32 -0.63 -0.27 2.30
C ALA A 32 0.49 -1.04 3.02
N SER A 33 0.34 -2.37 3.20
CA SER A 33 1.41 -3.17 3.79
C SER A 33 2.55 -3.34 2.78
N PRO A 34 3.78 -2.90 3.09
CA PRO A 34 4.93 -3.26 2.27
C PRO A 34 5.08 -4.78 2.27
N GLY A 35 5.36 -5.37 1.11
CA GLY A 35 5.68 -6.79 1.00
C GLY A 35 6.96 -7.12 1.78
N ALA A 36 7.08 -8.37 2.23
CA ALA A 36 8.32 -8.83 2.88
C ALA A 36 9.49 -8.76 1.89
N ALA A 37 10.64 -8.26 2.34
CA ALA A 37 11.87 -8.31 1.55
C ALA A 37 12.28 -9.77 1.30
N GLN A 38 12.88 -10.03 0.13
CA GLN A 38 13.44 -11.36 -0.16
C GLN A 38 14.59 -11.70 0.79
N ILE A 39 14.68 -12.96 1.17
CA ILE A 39 15.70 -13.49 2.07
C ILE A 39 17.02 -13.61 1.32
N VAL A 40 18.12 -13.14 1.93
CA VAL A 40 19.46 -13.30 1.34
C VAL A 40 19.75 -14.79 1.13
N GLY A 41 20.19 -15.14 -0.08
CA GLY A 41 20.48 -16.53 -0.47
C GLY A 41 19.29 -17.28 -1.08
N SER A 42 18.09 -16.70 -1.10
CA SER A 42 16.98 -17.26 -1.88
C SER A 42 17.25 -17.14 -3.37
N LEU A 43 16.88 -18.16 -4.14
CA LEU A 43 16.98 -18.12 -5.60
C LEU A 43 16.04 -17.05 -6.16
N LEU A 44 16.52 -16.34 -7.18
CA LEU A 44 15.68 -15.43 -7.94
C LEU A 44 14.59 -16.24 -8.67
N PRO A 45 13.30 -15.82 -8.61
CA PRO A 45 12.25 -16.51 -9.35
C PRO A 45 12.54 -16.45 -10.86
N PRO A 46 12.28 -17.54 -11.63
CA PRO A 46 12.62 -17.60 -13.05
C PRO A 46 11.99 -16.48 -13.89
N ASP A 47 10.78 -16.04 -13.51
CA ASP A 47 9.99 -15.06 -14.26
C ASP A 47 10.06 -13.64 -13.68
N ALA A 48 10.94 -13.39 -12.69
CA ALA A 48 10.99 -12.10 -11.98
C ALA A 48 11.58 -10.95 -12.82
N LEU A 49 12.37 -11.27 -13.85
CA LEU A 49 13.05 -10.27 -14.68
C LEU A 49 12.60 -10.43 -16.13
N SER A 50 11.99 -9.37 -16.66
CA SER A 50 11.63 -9.26 -18.07
C SER A 50 12.26 -8.01 -18.67
N GLY A 51 12.31 -7.93 -20.00
CA GLY A 51 12.75 -6.70 -20.66
C GLY A 51 14.25 -6.43 -20.62
N LEU A 52 15.10 -7.47 -20.63
CA LEU A 52 16.56 -7.35 -20.84
C LEU A 52 16.95 -6.78 -22.22
N ALA A 53 15.98 -6.29 -23.02
CA ALA A 53 16.16 -5.78 -24.37
C ALA A 53 17.14 -4.59 -24.50
N LYS A 54 17.51 -3.95 -23.39
CA LYS A 54 18.54 -2.90 -23.34
C LYS A 54 19.94 -3.45 -23.08
N THR A 55 20.08 -4.76 -22.91
CA THR A 55 21.35 -5.45 -22.74
C THR A 55 21.56 -6.44 -23.88
N LYS A 56 22.76 -7.05 -23.94
CA LYS A 56 23.05 -8.12 -24.90
C LYS A 56 22.57 -9.50 -24.43
N ALA A 57 22.04 -9.60 -23.20
CA ALA A 57 21.63 -10.85 -22.61
C ALA A 57 20.24 -11.24 -23.11
N GLN A 58 20.08 -12.50 -23.50
CA GLN A 58 18.80 -13.12 -23.85
C GLN A 58 18.07 -13.61 -22.60
N SER A 59 18.82 -13.96 -21.55
CA SER A 59 18.28 -14.47 -20.30
C SER A 59 19.07 -13.99 -19.10
N PHE A 60 18.52 -14.12 -17.89
CA PHE A 60 19.27 -13.86 -16.66
C PHE A 60 20.43 -14.86 -16.48
N ALA A 61 20.31 -16.07 -17.02
CA ALA A 61 21.36 -17.10 -16.95
C ALA A 61 22.66 -16.66 -17.66
N ASP A 62 22.58 -15.74 -18.62
CA ASP A 62 23.77 -15.21 -19.31
C ASP A 62 24.68 -14.39 -18.38
N TYR A 63 24.16 -14.00 -17.20
CA TYR A 63 24.92 -13.33 -16.15
C TYR A 63 25.47 -14.29 -15.08
N GLN A 64 25.35 -15.61 -15.26
CA GLN A 64 25.87 -16.57 -14.30
C GLN A 64 27.37 -16.34 -14.03
N GLY A 65 27.75 -16.37 -12.74
CA GLY A 65 29.12 -16.10 -12.29
C GLY A 65 29.50 -14.61 -12.24
N ARG A 66 28.56 -13.69 -12.52
CA ARG A 66 28.76 -12.24 -12.36
C ARG A 66 27.91 -11.71 -11.21
N CYS A 67 28.41 -10.66 -10.56
CA CYS A 67 27.60 -9.86 -9.64
C CYS A 67 26.72 -8.91 -10.47
N VAL A 68 25.41 -8.97 -10.26
CA VAL A 68 24.43 -8.14 -10.95
C VAL A 68 23.62 -7.36 -9.92
N LEU A 69 23.56 -6.05 -10.11
CA LEU A 69 22.66 -5.18 -9.34
C LEU A 69 21.31 -5.12 -10.06
N VAL A 70 20.23 -5.41 -9.33
CA VAL A 70 18.85 -5.31 -9.82
C VAL A 70 18.17 -4.17 -9.07
N GLU A 71 17.69 -3.18 -9.82
CA GLU A 71 16.99 -2.01 -9.28
C GLU A 71 15.53 -2.01 -9.75
N PHE A 72 14.60 -1.84 -8.81
CA PHE A 72 13.18 -1.69 -9.10
C PHE A 72 12.84 -0.19 -9.10
N PHE A 73 12.46 0.34 -10.25
CA PHE A 73 12.10 1.75 -10.42
C PHE A 73 10.74 1.92 -11.07
N ALA A 74 10.10 3.04 -10.76
CA ALA A 74 8.74 3.39 -11.08
C ALA A 74 8.65 4.91 -11.30
N TYR A 75 8.18 5.37 -12.47
CA TYR A 75 8.12 6.81 -12.81
C TYR A 75 6.76 7.46 -12.55
N TRP A 76 5.92 6.85 -11.70
CA TRP A 76 4.59 7.36 -11.34
C TRP A 76 4.61 8.22 -10.09
#